data_AF-E4YQ45-F1
#
_entry.id   AF-E4YQ45-F1
#
_cell.length_a   1.000
_cell.length_b   1.000
_cell.length_c   1.000
_cell.angle_alpha   90.00
_cell.angle_beta   90.00
_cell.angle_gamma   90.00
#
_symmetry.space_group_name_H-M   'P 1'
#
loop_
_entity.id
_entity.type
_entity.pdbx_description
1 polymer ?
#
loop_
_entity_poly.entity_id
_entity_poly.type
_entity_poly.pdbx_seq_one_letter_code
_entity_poly.pdbx_strand_id
1 'polypeptide(L)'
;MSLKKRAFKCSVRNDDGELEKIEVDGEKGQTECTLSIVRTNKTPQKEIVLNGRSEVCRCGRKVIIGDVDLTMEFESEEKAKLFRQFVDFRDESGCLFDRRTEVSSADQYFQFYGYLSQQQNMMQDYIRTGTYQKAMVQNFVDFKDKVVLDVGAGSGILSFFAMQAG
;
A
#
# COMPACT_ATOMS: atom_id res chain seq x y z
N MET A 1 4.51 27.61 -19.16
CA MET A 1 4.09 26.39 -18.41
C MET A 1 4.36 26.63 -16.94
N SER A 2 3.34 26.59 -16.08
CA SER A 2 3.50 26.91 -14.65
C SER A 2 3.94 25.66 -13.88
N LEU A 3 5.19 25.61 -13.44
CA LEU A 3 5.71 24.58 -12.55
C LEU A 3 5.18 24.83 -11.13
N LYS A 4 4.53 23.84 -10.52
CA LYS A 4 4.13 23.94 -9.10
C LYS A 4 5.28 23.44 -8.23
N LYS A 5 5.94 24.34 -7.51
CA LYS A 5 7.00 24.00 -6.56
C LYS A 5 6.46 23.90 -5.15
N ARG A 6 6.88 22.89 -4.38
CA ARG A 6 6.50 22.74 -2.97
C ARG A 6 7.56 21.95 -2.19
N ALA A 7 7.95 22.49 -1.04
CA ALA A 7 8.86 21.82 -0.12
C ALA A 7 8.09 20.99 0.93
N PHE A 8 8.66 19.86 1.32
CA PHE A 8 8.08 18.94 2.29
C PHE A 8 9.13 18.51 3.31
N LYS A 9 8.79 18.60 4.60
CA LYS A 9 9.66 18.11 5.68
C LYS A 9 9.19 16.73 6.11
N CYS A 10 10.10 15.77 6.10
CA CYS A 10 9.83 14.38 6.49
C CYS A 10 11.09 13.75 7.07
N SER A 11 10.98 12.51 7.53
CA SER A 11 12.12 11.71 7.99
C SER A 11 12.24 10.46 7.14
N VAL A 12 13.46 10.05 6.80
CA VAL A 12 13.74 8.79 6.10
C VAL A 12 14.67 7.95 6.95
N ARG A 13 14.60 6.62 6.82
CA ARG A 13 15.58 5.74 7.44
C ARG A 13 16.88 5.77 6.62
N ASN A 14 18.01 5.98 7.29
CA ASN A 14 19.33 5.79 6.70
C ASN A 14 19.69 4.29 6.63
N ASP A 15 20.85 3.98 6.04
CA ASP A 15 21.37 2.61 5.93
C ASP A 15 21.63 1.97 7.31
N ASP A 16 21.84 2.79 8.34
CA ASP A 16 22.01 2.37 9.74
C ASP A 16 20.66 2.16 10.48
N GLY A 17 19.53 2.42 9.82
CA GLY A 17 18.17 2.27 10.38
C GLY A 17 17.68 3.43 11.25
N GLU A 18 18.47 4.48 11.43
CA GLU A 18 18.11 5.70 12.15
C GLU A 18 17.23 6.63 11.30
N LEU A 19 16.32 7.35 11.96
CA LEU A 19 15.45 8.33 11.32
C LEU A 19 16.18 9.66 11.16
N GLU A 20 16.46 10.04 9.92
CA GLU A 20 17.07 11.30 9.56
C GLU A 20 16.02 12.27 9.02
N LYS A 21 15.99 13.50 9.52
CA LYS A 21 15.11 14.56 9.00
C LYS A 21 15.65 15.09 7.68
N ILE A 22 14.81 15.09 6.65
CA ILE A 22 15.13 15.58 5.32
C ILE A 22 14.08 16.59 4.85
N GLU A 23 14.51 17.46 3.94
CA GLU A 23 13.62 18.33 3.18
C GLU A 23 13.56 17.81 1.74
N VAL A 24 12.35 17.72 1.20
CA VAL A 24 12.12 17.25 -0.16
C VAL A 24 11.44 18.35 -0.93
N ASP A 25 12.15 18.86 -1.93
CA ASP A 25 11.64 19.86 -2.86
C ASP A 25 10.99 19.16 -4.04
N GLY A 26 9.68 19.33 -4.18
CA GLY A 26 8.93 18.80 -5.29
C GLY A 26 8.67 19.85 -6.35
N GLU A 27 9.08 19.57 -7.58
CA GLU A 27 8.74 20.34 -8.77
C GLU A 27 7.76 19.53 -9.63
N LYS A 28 6.49 19.93 -9.65
CA LYS A 28 5.44 19.25 -10.43
C LYS A 28 5.25 19.93 -11.78
N GLY A 29 5.52 19.16 -12.84
CA GLY A 29 5.14 19.44 -14.23
C GLY A 29 3.74 18.89 -14.56
N GLN A 30 3.42 18.81 -15.85
CA GLN A 30 2.12 18.27 -16.31
C GLN A 30 2.03 16.74 -16.16
N THR A 31 3.10 16.02 -16.47
CA THR A 31 3.11 14.55 -16.55
C THR A 31 4.05 13.88 -15.55
N GLU A 32 4.93 14.67 -14.92
CA GLU A 32 5.98 14.20 -14.02
C GLU A 32 6.22 15.18 -12.87
N CYS A 33 6.72 14.66 -11.74
CA CYS A 33 7.22 15.44 -10.61
C CYS A 33 8.65 15.02 -10.35
N THR A 34 9.55 15.99 -10.31
CA THR A 34 10.90 15.78 -9.79
C THR A 34 10.90 16.07 -8.30
N LEU A 35 11.37 15.12 -7.49
CA LEU A 35 11.61 15.26 -6.07
C LEU A 35 13.12 15.35 -5.85
N SER A 36 13.58 16.48 -5.32
CA SER A 36 14.98 16.67 -4.93
C SER A 36 15.09 16.53 -3.42
N ILE A 37 15.81 15.50 -2.97
CA ILE A 37 16.06 15.26 -1.54
C ILE A 37 17.23 16.14 -1.11
N VAL A 38 16.94 17.09 -0.25
CA VAL A 38 17.89 18.02 0.36
C VAL A 38 18.10 17.59 1.81
N ARG A 39 19.31 17.07 2.09
CA ARG A 39 19.78 16.85 3.47
C ARG A 39 20.27 18.17 4.07
N THR A 40 20.47 18.19 5.38
CA THR A 40 20.86 19.35 6.22
C THR A 40 22.01 20.21 5.66
N ASN A 41 22.83 19.66 4.76
CA ASN A 41 23.94 20.35 4.07
C ASN A 41 23.55 21.17 2.83
N LYS A 42 22.25 21.35 2.53
CA LYS A 42 21.71 22.22 1.46
C LYS A 42 22.12 21.87 0.01
N THR A 43 22.73 20.72 -0.22
CA THR A 43 22.98 20.19 -1.57
C THR A 43 22.02 19.04 -1.87
N PRO A 44 21.39 19.00 -3.07
CA PRO A 44 20.53 17.89 -3.46
C PRO A 44 21.38 16.63 -3.61
N GLN A 45 21.12 15.62 -2.79
CA GLN A 45 21.88 14.37 -2.82
C GLN A 45 21.26 13.31 -3.74
N LYS A 46 19.95 13.40 -3.97
CA LYS A 46 19.22 12.44 -4.79
C LYS A 46 18.02 13.11 -5.43
N GLU A 47 17.88 12.91 -6.74
CA GLU A 47 16.69 13.31 -7.49
C GLU A 47 15.89 12.06 -7.87
N ILE A 48 14.58 12.13 -7.66
CA ILE A 48 13.64 11.05 -7.98
C ILE A 48 12.59 11.66 -8.90
N VAL A 49 12.42 11.06 -10.08
CA VAL A 49 11.37 11.48 -11.02
C VAL A 49 10.19 10.54 -10.88
N LEU A 50 9.04 11.08 -10.51
CA LEU A 50 7.77 10.37 -10.40
C LEU A 50 6.86 10.72 -11.56
N ASN A 51 6.14 9.74 -12.10
CA ASN A 51 5.16 9.94 -13.17
C ASN A 51 3.91 9.09 -12.95
N GLY A 52 2.98 9.06 -13.93
CA GLY A 52 1.73 8.31 -13.82
C GLY A 52 1.88 6.79 -13.67
N ARG A 53 3.07 6.23 -13.89
CA ARG A 53 3.40 4.80 -13.68
C ARG A 53 4.15 4.55 -12.37
N SER A 54 4.52 5.59 -11.65
CA SER A 54 5.26 5.46 -10.39
C SER A 54 4.37 4.93 -9.28
N GLU A 55 4.84 3.90 -8.59
CA GLU A 55 4.13 3.29 -7.47
C GLU A 55 4.36 4.10 -6.20
N VAL A 56 3.34 4.87 -5.79
CA VAL A 56 3.37 5.66 -4.56
C VAL A 56 2.16 5.34 -3.69
N CYS A 57 2.41 4.83 -2.49
CA CYS A 57 1.36 4.49 -1.54
C CYS A 57 1.51 5.24 -0.21
N ARG A 58 0.40 5.45 0.49
CA ARG A 58 0.38 6.08 1.82
C ARG A 58 -0.13 5.05 2.83
N CYS A 59 0.59 4.89 3.93
CA CYS A 59 0.19 4.11 5.09
C CYS A 59 0.28 5.01 6.34
N GLY A 60 -0.86 5.56 6.77
CA GLY A 60 -0.92 6.53 7.87
C GLY A 60 -0.03 7.76 7.60
N ARG A 61 0.96 7.97 8.47
CA ARG A 61 1.96 9.06 8.36
C ARG A 61 3.12 8.75 7.40
N LYS A 62 3.19 7.53 6.86
CA LYS A 62 4.27 7.10 5.96
C LYS A 62 3.82 7.15 4.50
N VAL A 63 4.72 7.57 3.63
CA VAL A 63 4.58 7.48 2.17
C VAL A 63 5.71 6.62 1.65
N ILE A 64 5.38 5.62 0.84
CA ILE A 64 6.33 4.67 0.27
C ILE A 64 6.36 4.91 -1.24
N ILE A 65 7.55 5.12 -1.77
CA ILE A 65 7.82 5.22 -3.20
C ILE A 65 8.45 3.90 -3.62
N GLY A 66 7.65 3.03 -4.24
CA GLY A 66 8.04 1.68 -4.61
C GLY A 66 9.17 1.63 -5.64
N ASP A 67 9.22 2.60 -6.56
CA ASP A 67 10.23 2.65 -7.63
C ASP A 67 11.68 2.69 -7.12
N VAL A 68 11.89 3.20 -5.89
CA VAL A 68 13.21 3.38 -5.28
C VAL A 68 13.28 2.83 -3.85
N ASP A 69 12.29 2.04 -3.44
CA ASP A 69 12.13 1.50 -2.09
C ASP A 69 12.37 2.54 -0.98
N LEU A 70 11.81 3.74 -1.16
CA LEU A 70 11.99 4.85 -0.22
C LEU A 70 10.74 5.03 0.64
N THR A 71 10.91 4.92 1.96
CA THR A 71 9.86 5.23 2.93
C THR A 71 10.12 6.57 3.61
N MET A 72 9.19 7.51 3.43
CA MET A 72 9.19 8.84 4.02
C MET A 72 8.15 8.92 5.13
N GLU A 73 8.56 9.29 6.33
CA GLU A 73 7.68 9.49 7.49
C GLU A 73 7.42 10.98 7.74
N PHE A 74 6.15 11.37 7.74
CA PHE A 74 5.73 12.74 7.98
C PHE A 74 5.33 12.96 9.45
N GLU A 75 5.40 14.22 9.87
CA GLU A 75 4.98 14.64 11.22
C GLU A 75 3.49 14.37 11.48
N SER A 76 2.65 14.50 10.45
CA SER A 76 1.20 14.30 10.56
C SER A 76 0.62 13.59 9.33
N GLU A 77 -0.55 12.98 9.49
CA GLU A 77 -1.25 12.31 8.39
C GLU A 77 -1.70 13.29 7.31
N GLU A 78 -2.06 14.51 7.70
CA GLU A 78 -2.46 15.57 6.78
C GLU A 78 -1.30 15.95 5.85
N LYS A 79 -0.07 16.04 6.39
CA LYS A 79 1.12 16.31 5.57
C LYS A 79 1.42 15.16 4.61
N ALA A 80 1.32 13.91 5.08
CA ALA A 80 1.47 12.73 4.21
C ALA A 80 0.40 12.70 3.10
N LYS A 81 -0.85 13.07 3.42
CA LYS A 81 -1.95 13.18 2.45
C LYS A 81 -1.69 14.28 1.42
N LEU A 82 -1.23 15.45 1.86
CA LEU A 82 -0.87 16.56 0.97
C LEU A 82 0.28 16.21 0.03
N PHE A 83 1.31 15.52 0.53
CA PHE A 83 2.38 15.00 -0.31
C PHE A 83 1.85 13.98 -1.32
N ARG A 84 1.03 13.02 -0.87
CA ARG A 84 0.45 12.00 -1.76
C ARG A 84 -0.39 12.60 -2.87
N GLN A 85 -1.17 13.64 -2.59
CA GLN A 85 -1.94 14.39 -3.59
C GLN A 85 -1.04 15.18 -4.54
N PHE A 86 0.06 15.73 -4.04
CA PHE A 86 1.03 16.45 -4.85
C PHE A 86 1.70 15.52 -5.86
N VAL A 87 2.13 14.33 -5.45
CA VAL A 87 2.78 13.35 -6.34
C VAL A 87 1.80 12.42 -7.07
N ASP A 88 0.48 12.62 -6.93
CA ASP A 88 -0.49 11.84 -7.71
C ASP A 88 -0.50 12.33 -9.16
N PHE A 89 -0.06 11.45 -10.05
CA PHE A 89 -0.17 11.57 -11.51
C PHE A 89 -1.09 10.51 -12.10
N ARG A 90 -1.69 9.67 -11.26
CA ARG A 90 -2.71 8.74 -11.72
C ARG A 90 -3.86 9.60 -12.23
N ASP A 91 -4.12 9.44 -13.52
CA ASP A 91 -5.23 10.08 -14.21
C ASP A 91 -6.54 9.76 -13.48
N GLU A 92 -7.52 10.67 -13.51
CA GLU A 92 -8.86 10.45 -12.91
C GLU A 92 -9.60 9.27 -13.54
N SER A 93 -9.03 8.66 -14.58
CA SER A 93 -9.50 7.44 -15.20
C SER A 93 -9.33 6.22 -14.30
N GLY A 94 -9.92 6.24 -13.10
CA GLY A 94 -10.20 5.10 -12.23
C GLY A 94 -8.99 4.30 -11.76
N CYS A 95 -9.14 3.58 -10.65
CA CYS A 95 -8.17 2.52 -10.39
C CYS A 95 -8.31 1.41 -11.46
N LEU A 96 -7.30 0.55 -11.64
CA LEU A 96 -7.39 -0.58 -12.58
C LEU A 96 -8.61 -1.46 -12.32
N PHE A 97 -9.08 -1.51 -11.08
CA PHE A 97 -10.32 -2.19 -10.69
C PHE A 97 -11.54 -1.53 -11.34
N ASP A 98 -11.71 -0.21 -11.23
CA ASP A 98 -12.82 0.51 -11.87
C ASP A 98 -12.81 0.41 -13.41
N ARG A 99 -11.61 0.27 -14.01
CA ARG A 99 -11.49 0.06 -15.47
C ARG A 99 -11.92 -1.33 -15.92
N ARG A 100 -11.78 -2.34 -15.05
CA ARG A 100 -12.01 -3.75 -15.38
C ARG A 100 -13.31 -4.28 -14.80
N THR A 101 -13.92 -3.57 -13.86
CA THR A 101 -15.07 -4.02 -13.10
C THR A 101 -16.06 -2.88 -13.00
N GLU A 102 -17.29 -3.13 -13.45
CA GLU A 102 -18.37 -2.17 -13.27
C GLU A 102 -18.66 -1.96 -11.78
N VAL A 103 -18.79 -0.70 -11.37
CA VAL A 103 -18.97 -0.31 -9.96
C VAL A 103 -20.19 -1.02 -9.35
N SER A 104 -21.32 -1.06 -10.06
CA SER A 104 -22.54 -1.74 -9.60
C SER A 104 -22.33 -3.24 -9.38
N SER A 105 -21.58 -3.88 -10.28
CA SER A 105 -21.25 -5.31 -10.19
C SER A 105 -20.32 -5.60 -9.00
N ALA A 106 -19.33 -4.73 -8.76
CA ALA A 106 -18.45 -4.81 -7.60
C ALA A 106 -19.23 -4.64 -6.30
N ASP A 107 -20.09 -3.63 -6.21
CA ASP A 107 -20.90 -3.37 -5.01
C ASP A 107 -21.80 -4.54 -4.66
N GLN A 108 -22.51 -5.09 -5.67
CA GLN A 108 -23.36 -6.26 -5.45
C GLN A 108 -22.54 -7.49 -5.01
N TYR A 109 -21.36 -7.70 -5.61
CA TYR A 109 -20.45 -8.78 -5.23
C TYR A 109 -20.00 -8.64 -3.76
N PHE A 110 -19.50 -7.47 -3.36
CA PHE A 110 -19.03 -7.26 -1.99
C PHE A 110 -20.17 -7.28 -0.98
N GLN A 111 -21.35 -6.78 -1.31
CA GLN A 111 -22.54 -6.90 -0.46
C GLN A 111 -22.93 -8.36 -0.24
N PHE A 112 -22.91 -9.17 -1.31
CA PHE A 112 -23.22 -10.59 -1.21
C PHE A 112 -22.27 -11.30 -0.23
N TYR A 113 -20.95 -11.10 -0.37
CA TYR A 113 -19.98 -11.71 0.54
C TYR A 113 -19.91 -11.02 1.92
N GLY A 114 -20.52 -9.85 2.10
CA GLY A 114 -20.66 -9.17 3.38
C GLY A 114 -21.71 -9.82 4.31
N TYR A 115 -22.63 -10.63 3.79
CA TYR A 115 -23.63 -11.31 4.61
C TYR A 115 -23.04 -12.49 5.38
N LEU A 116 -23.30 -12.54 6.69
CA LEU A 116 -22.89 -13.66 7.56
C LEU A 116 -23.44 -15.01 7.08
N SER A 117 -24.64 -15.04 6.50
CA SER A 117 -25.22 -16.27 5.94
C SER A 117 -24.39 -16.84 4.79
N GLN A 118 -23.80 -15.98 3.96
CA GLN A 118 -22.94 -16.42 2.85
C GLN A 118 -21.57 -16.90 3.36
N GLN A 119 -21.00 -16.20 4.35
CA GLN A 119 -19.79 -16.66 5.04
C GLN A 119 -20.02 -18.01 5.73
N GLN A 120 -21.17 -18.18 6.39
CA GLN A 120 -21.56 -19.43 7.04
C GLN A 120 -21.74 -20.57 6.03
N ASN A 121 -22.39 -20.33 4.89
CA ASN A 121 -22.56 -21.31 3.83
C ASN A 121 -21.20 -21.86 3.37
N MET A 122 -20.24 -20.96 3.11
CA MET A 122 -18.87 -21.36 2.79
C MET A 122 -18.22 -22.17 3.91
N MET A 123 -18.33 -21.76 5.17
CA MET A 123 -17.72 -22.47 6.31
C MET A 123 -18.35 -23.84 6.59
N GLN A 124 -19.64 -24.01 6.32
CA GLN A 124 -20.34 -25.29 6.49
C GLN A 124 -20.03 -26.31 5.40
N ASP A 125 -19.45 -25.88 4.27
CA ASP A 125 -18.80 -26.80 3.35
C ASP A 125 -17.55 -27.40 4.02
N TYR A 126 -17.75 -28.60 4.59
CA TYR A 126 -16.74 -29.33 5.33
C TYR A 126 -15.58 -29.80 4.46
N ILE A 127 -15.84 -30.19 3.20
CA ILE A 127 -14.79 -30.65 2.29
C ILE A 127 -13.88 -29.46 1.96
N ARG A 128 -14.46 -28.32 1.59
CA ARG A 128 -13.72 -27.09 1.30
C ARG A 128 -12.91 -26.64 2.52
N THR A 129 -13.59 -26.39 3.64
CA THR A 129 -12.96 -25.80 4.84
C THR A 129 -11.93 -26.76 5.47
N GLY A 130 -12.26 -28.06 5.57
CA GLY A 130 -11.38 -29.08 6.10
C GLY A 130 -10.15 -29.34 5.22
N THR A 131 -10.27 -29.19 3.89
CA THR A 131 -9.13 -29.35 2.98
C THR A 131 -8.12 -28.22 3.16
N TYR A 132 -8.57 -26.96 3.26
CA TYR A 132 -7.67 -25.84 3.56
C TYR A 132 -6.97 -26.03 4.90
N GLN A 133 -7.72 -26.35 5.96
CA GLN A 133 -7.13 -26.56 7.28
C GLN A 133 -6.05 -27.65 7.26
N LYS A 134 -6.35 -28.81 6.66
CA LYS A 134 -5.40 -29.93 6.57
C LYS A 134 -4.17 -29.53 5.76
N ALA A 135 -4.35 -28.89 4.61
CA ALA A 135 -3.23 -28.46 3.77
C ALA A 135 -2.27 -27.52 4.52
N MET A 136 -2.81 -26.56 5.28
CA MET A 136 -2.00 -25.60 6.02
C MET A 136 -1.29 -26.24 7.22
N VAL A 137 -2.01 -27.02 8.03
CA VAL A 137 -1.43 -27.67 9.22
C VAL A 137 -0.44 -28.78 8.85
N GLN A 138 -0.69 -29.54 7.78
CA GLN A 138 0.24 -30.59 7.35
C GLN A 138 1.53 -30.01 6.74
N ASN A 139 1.48 -28.81 6.16
CA ASN A 139 2.63 -28.10 5.62
C ASN A 139 3.06 -26.95 6.54
N PHE A 140 3.04 -27.17 7.87
CA PHE A 140 3.30 -26.12 8.86
C PHE A 140 4.65 -25.39 8.66
N VAL A 141 5.65 -26.01 8.04
CA VAL A 141 6.95 -25.40 7.73
C VAL A 141 6.81 -24.17 6.81
N ASP A 142 5.78 -24.15 5.96
CA ASP A 142 5.48 -23.04 5.06
C ASP A 142 4.78 -21.86 5.76
N PHE A 143 4.31 -22.06 6.99
CA PHE A 143 3.58 -21.06 7.78
C PHE A 143 4.37 -20.60 9.00
N LYS A 144 5.11 -21.52 9.63
CA LYS A 144 5.80 -21.28 10.88
C LYS A 144 6.82 -20.15 10.78
N ASP A 145 6.66 -19.15 11.64
CA ASP A 145 7.47 -17.92 11.67
C ASP A 145 7.50 -17.18 10.32
N LYS A 146 6.44 -17.31 9.50
CA LYS A 146 6.30 -16.63 8.20
C LYS A 146 5.29 -15.49 8.26
N VAL A 147 5.43 -14.57 7.31
CA VAL A 147 4.45 -13.51 7.05
C VAL A 147 3.50 -13.98 5.97
N VAL A 148 2.21 -14.06 6.29
CA VAL A 148 1.16 -14.57 5.40
C VAL A 148 0.15 -13.46 5.09
N LEU A 149 -0.29 -13.38 3.83
CA LEU A 149 -1.36 -12.50 3.38
C LEU A 149 -2.58 -13.32 2.96
N ASP A 150 -3.70 -13.13 3.66
CA ASP A 150 -5.00 -13.75 3.35
C ASP A 150 -5.83 -12.82 2.45
N VAL A 151 -5.82 -13.10 1.14
CA VAL A 151 -6.50 -12.27 0.14
C VAL A 151 -7.99 -12.63 0.08
N GLY A 152 -8.85 -11.70 0.52
CA GLY A 152 -10.29 -11.95 0.60
C GLY A 152 -10.68 -12.76 1.84
N ALA A 153 -10.08 -12.42 2.99
CA ALA A 153 -10.16 -13.19 4.23
C ALA A 153 -11.58 -13.51 4.73
N GLY A 154 -12.60 -12.73 4.36
CA GLY A 154 -13.99 -12.97 4.75
C GLY A 154 -14.15 -13.06 6.28
N SER A 155 -14.58 -14.21 6.78
CA SER A 155 -14.65 -14.49 8.23
C SER A 155 -13.29 -14.60 8.95
N GLY A 156 -12.18 -14.64 8.21
CA GLY A 156 -10.83 -14.80 8.73
C GLY A 156 -10.44 -16.25 9.03
N ILE A 157 -11.26 -17.24 8.67
CA ILE A 157 -11.04 -18.65 9.03
C ILE A 157 -9.69 -19.20 8.51
N LEU A 158 -9.26 -18.79 7.31
CA LEU A 158 -7.96 -19.21 6.76
C LEU A 158 -6.80 -18.55 7.50
N SER A 159 -6.93 -17.27 7.86
CA SER A 159 -5.98 -16.58 8.74
C SER A 159 -5.82 -17.30 10.09
N PHE A 160 -6.90 -17.82 10.68
CA PHE A 160 -6.80 -18.64 11.90
C PHE A 160 -6.09 -19.97 11.67
N PHE A 161 -6.26 -20.61 10.52
CA PHE A 161 -5.52 -21.83 10.18
C PHE A 161 -4.04 -21.56 9.96
N ALA A 162 -3.67 -20.44 9.33
CA ALA A 162 -2.28 -20.01 9.22
C ALA A 162 -1.67 -19.83 10.62
N MET A 163 -2.36 -19.11 11.52
CA MET A 163 -1.92 -18.93 12.90
C MET A 163 -1.79 -20.26 13.67
N GLN A 164 -2.67 -21.24 13.42
CA GLN A 164 -2.56 -22.57 14.01
C GLN A 164 -1.33 -23.34 13.51
N ALA A 165 -0.86 -23.07 12.30
CA ALA A 165 0.31 -23.70 11.71
C ALA A 165 1.65 -23.09 12.18
N GLY A 166 1.62 -21.93 12.84
CA GLY A 166 2.77 -21.30 13.52
C GLY A 166 3.18 -19.99 12.88
#